data_AF-A0A259JUZ8-F1
#
_entry.id   AF-A0A259JUZ8-F1
#
_cell.length_a   1.000
_cell.length_b   1.000
_cell.length_c   1.000
_cell.angle_alpha   90.00
_cell.angle_beta   90.00
_cell.angle_gamma   90.00
#
_symmetry.space_group_name_H-M   'P 1'
#
loop_
_entity.id
_entity.type
_entity.pdbx_description
1 polymer ?
#
loop_
_entity_poly.entity_id
_entity_poly.type
_entity_poly.pdbx_seq_one_letter_code
_entity_poly.pdbx_strand_id
1 'polypeptide(L)'
;MKDALVVLGMHRGGTSSLAGTLAHLGAAPPKTLMPATEHNVLGYFESTRIVDLNQAILKSGGSDWHDWRAFNPRWKDSAVAHSFSESARQILEDEFGGAPLIMLKDPRISRLAPFWFEELKASGYAPHALLPVRNPLEVALSLRARDRLPLAHGLLTWLRHVLDAEHASRATPRDVISWRTFLSDWRGTLETTGTRLHLAWPRWSDFSAIEIDGFLSDALRHQRVDDPNWRTRSDIHEWVRRAYDALEELSRTPSSNSAMETLDQVRIEFDRACAIYGPALAFLQDRLERADSRVGQLDAHVALLDGTTEASRLEMEALRERIRVLEVELVALTTDRDAIRAHVDNLQAALDAAEANPAAFEAERAALAAEIERLNTALQAAGDSIATAERMRESAAQHAEEVHLAAAEARLAQEIEARQVLEAQVSQAEAEREAARADCSSAQARADAEAVQSSAWIEEISALTKDRDAIHAHSLSLQAMLEQLEAEVAAIRSELAHAITDRDAARAQAHDVERLFEETRRQNEDAIKAAAYEAELSELRAALEAKSLQEEALKEEARGLRNEIHDLSNGAD
;
A
#
# COMPACT_ATOMS: atom_id res chain seq x y z
N MET A 1 10.42 19.40 -24.57
CA MET A 1 10.66 18.40 -23.50
C MET A 1 11.28 17.19 -24.19
N LYS A 2 12.21 16.47 -23.56
CA LYS A 2 12.75 15.21 -24.11
C LYS A 2 11.70 14.11 -23.95
N ASP A 3 11.76 13.02 -24.72
CA ASP A 3 10.77 11.94 -24.63
C ASP A 3 11.32 10.72 -23.88
N ALA A 4 10.50 10.13 -23.02
CA ALA A 4 10.84 8.91 -22.27
C ALA A 4 9.80 7.82 -22.51
N LEU A 5 10.20 6.75 -23.20
CA LEU A 5 9.39 5.56 -23.37
C LEU A 5 9.50 4.69 -22.12
N VAL A 6 8.41 4.51 -21.38
CA VAL A 6 8.35 3.72 -20.16
C VAL A 6 7.66 2.40 -20.45
N VAL A 7 8.43 1.32 -20.53
CA VAL A 7 7.89 -0.02 -20.79
C VAL A 7 7.39 -0.63 -19.49
N LEU A 8 6.07 -0.73 -19.35
CA LEU A 8 5.39 -1.25 -18.17
C LEU A 8 4.80 -2.63 -18.47
N GLY A 9 4.83 -3.52 -17.50
CA GLY A 9 4.12 -4.79 -17.56
C GLY A 9 4.75 -5.82 -16.63
N MET A 10 4.18 -7.02 -16.64
CA MET A 10 4.71 -8.13 -15.85
C MET A 10 6.04 -8.64 -16.42
N HIS A 11 6.94 -9.13 -15.54
CA HIS A 11 8.08 -9.94 -15.96
C HIS A 11 7.63 -11.03 -16.93
N ARG A 12 8.39 -11.29 -18.00
CA ARG A 12 8.03 -12.27 -19.05
C ARG A 12 6.78 -11.93 -19.88
N GLY A 13 6.17 -10.76 -19.65
CA GLY A 13 5.00 -10.25 -20.39
C GLY A 13 5.31 -9.66 -21.77
N GLY A 14 6.54 -9.86 -22.29
CA GLY A 14 6.96 -9.28 -23.58
C GLY A 14 7.71 -7.95 -23.48
N THR A 15 7.94 -7.45 -22.26
CA THR A 15 8.65 -6.18 -22.00
C THR A 15 10.06 -6.14 -22.59
N SER A 16 10.79 -7.25 -22.59
CA SER A 16 12.15 -7.30 -23.15
C SER A 16 12.15 -7.29 -24.69
N SER A 17 11.20 -7.97 -25.33
CA SER A 17 11.07 -7.96 -26.79
C SER A 17 10.73 -6.55 -27.29
N LEU A 18 9.79 -5.88 -26.63
CA LEU A 18 9.44 -4.51 -26.97
C LEU A 18 10.63 -3.56 -26.72
N ALA A 19 11.28 -3.65 -25.56
CA ALA A 19 12.44 -2.83 -25.21
C ALA A 19 13.57 -2.94 -26.25
N GLY A 20 13.92 -4.15 -26.67
CA GLY A 20 14.95 -4.35 -27.69
C GLY A 20 14.56 -3.75 -29.04
N THR A 21 13.31 -3.93 -29.48
CA THR A 21 12.81 -3.28 -30.69
C THR A 21 12.90 -1.75 -30.61
N LEU A 22 12.52 -1.16 -29.48
CA LEU A 22 12.62 0.30 -29.28
C LEU A 22 14.07 0.80 -29.34
N ALA A 23 15.01 0.03 -28.77
CA ALA A 23 16.44 0.35 -28.86
C ALA A 23 16.94 0.34 -30.31
N HIS A 24 16.57 -0.67 -31.10
CA HIS A 24 16.88 -0.72 -32.53
C HIS A 24 16.22 0.41 -33.34
N LEU A 25 15.04 0.86 -32.92
CA LEU A 25 14.33 2.01 -33.49
C LEU A 25 14.91 3.37 -33.06
N GLY A 26 15.92 3.39 -32.19
CA GLY A 26 16.70 4.59 -31.85
C GLY A 26 16.36 5.22 -30.51
N ALA A 27 15.58 4.57 -29.64
CA ALA A 27 15.47 4.99 -28.25
C ALA A 27 16.75 4.61 -27.48
N ALA A 28 17.32 5.56 -26.74
CA ALA A 28 18.54 5.31 -25.98
C ALA A 28 18.27 4.38 -24.78
N PRO A 29 18.90 3.19 -24.71
CA PRO A 29 18.87 2.37 -23.50
C PRO A 29 19.74 3.00 -22.40
N PRO A 30 19.61 2.57 -21.14
CA PRO A 30 20.50 3.01 -20.07
C PRO A 30 21.97 2.59 -20.35
N LYS A 31 22.93 3.36 -19.83
CA LYS A 31 24.37 3.08 -19.99
C LYS A 31 24.81 1.81 -19.27
N THR A 32 24.22 1.49 -18.12
CA THR A 32 24.61 0.34 -17.28
C THR A 32 23.60 -0.80 -17.38
N LEU A 33 23.55 -1.45 -18.55
CA LEU A 33 22.67 -2.60 -18.78
C LEU A 33 23.04 -3.79 -17.90
N MET A 34 22.02 -4.44 -17.35
CA MET A 34 22.20 -5.67 -16.57
C MET A 34 22.70 -6.82 -17.48
N PRO A 35 23.73 -7.57 -17.06
CA PRO A 35 24.35 -8.60 -17.90
C PRO A 35 23.40 -9.75 -18.22
N ALA A 36 23.66 -10.44 -19.33
CA ALA A 36 22.92 -11.64 -19.72
C ALA A 36 23.03 -12.75 -18.66
N THR A 37 21.98 -13.55 -18.54
CA THR A 37 21.91 -14.72 -17.64
C THR A 37 21.41 -15.94 -18.39
N GLU A 38 21.45 -17.11 -17.77
CA GLU A 38 20.86 -18.35 -18.33
C GLU A 38 19.36 -18.22 -18.66
N HIS A 39 18.64 -17.32 -17.98
CA HIS A 39 17.22 -17.07 -18.20
C HIS A 39 16.91 -16.00 -19.25
N ASN A 40 17.94 -15.25 -19.69
CA ASN A 40 17.87 -14.26 -20.75
C ASN A 40 19.26 -14.06 -21.39
N VAL A 41 19.56 -14.93 -22.35
CA VAL A 41 20.86 -15.03 -23.02
C VAL A 41 21.18 -13.78 -23.86
N LEU A 42 20.17 -13.04 -24.30
CA LEU A 42 20.33 -11.82 -25.10
C LEU A 42 20.67 -10.57 -24.26
N GLY A 43 20.78 -10.71 -22.94
CA GLY A 43 20.95 -9.57 -22.04
C GLY A 43 19.64 -8.90 -21.69
N TYR A 44 19.69 -8.06 -20.66
CA TYR A 44 18.53 -7.32 -20.17
C TYR A 44 18.57 -5.88 -20.66
N PHE A 45 17.40 -5.30 -20.84
CA PHE A 45 17.25 -3.88 -21.19
C PHE A 45 17.04 -3.00 -19.92
N GLU A 46 17.20 -3.62 -18.75
CA GLU A 46 17.15 -2.99 -17.44
C GLU A 46 18.50 -2.38 -17.06
N SER A 47 18.49 -1.23 -16.38
CA SER A 47 19.66 -0.72 -15.67
C SER A 47 19.75 -1.38 -14.29
N THR A 48 20.94 -1.87 -13.91
CA THR A 48 21.16 -2.43 -12.57
C THR A 48 20.85 -1.40 -11.48
N ARG A 49 21.25 -0.14 -11.65
CA ARG A 49 21.00 0.93 -10.67
C ARG A 49 19.52 1.22 -10.47
N ILE A 50 18.74 1.18 -11.55
CA ILE A 50 17.29 1.39 -11.51
C ILE A 50 16.60 0.19 -10.85
N VAL A 51 17.06 -1.03 -11.15
CA VAL A 51 16.57 -2.26 -10.49
C VAL A 51 16.83 -2.22 -8.98
N ASP A 52 18.03 -1.83 -8.57
CA ASP A 52 18.40 -1.71 -7.16
C ASP A 52 17.56 -0.64 -6.44
N LEU A 53 17.38 0.52 -7.07
CA LEU A 53 16.50 1.58 -6.56
C LEU A 53 15.05 1.10 -6.40
N ASN A 54 14.50 0.43 -7.43
CA ASN A 54 13.14 -0.10 -7.38
C ASN A 54 12.96 -1.13 -6.28
N GLN A 55 13.94 -2.01 -6.07
CA GLN A 55 13.93 -2.97 -4.97
C GLN A 55 13.99 -2.28 -3.61
N ALA A 56 14.84 -1.27 -3.45
CA ALA A 56 14.93 -0.49 -2.22
C ALA A 56 13.62 0.24 -1.91
N ILE A 57 12.97 0.84 -2.92
CA ILE A 57 11.66 1.49 -2.80
C ILE A 57 10.61 0.48 -2.34
N LEU A 58 10.47 -0.66 -3.05
CA LEU A 58 9.49 -1.68 -2.69
C LEU A 58 9.70 -2.20 -1.27
N LYS A 59 10.95 -2.51 -0.90
CA LYS A 59 11.31 -3.00 0.43
C LYS A 59 11.00 -1.96 1.52
N SER A 60 11.26 -0.68 1.26
CA SER A 60 10.94 0.40 2.22
C SER A 60 9.43 0.55 2.48
N GLY A 61 8.59 0.11 1.52
CA GLY A 61 7.15 0.02 1.69
C GLY A 61 6.64 -1.35 2.15
N GLY A 62 7.52 -2.26 2.57
CA GLY A 62 7.14 -3.59 3.06
C GLY A 62 6.66 -4.55 1.97
N SER A 63 7.13 -4.37 0.74
CA SER A 63 6.72 -5.16 -0.43
C SER A 63 7.93 -5.64 -1.23
N ASP A 64 7.73 -6.59 -2.13
CA ASP A 64 8.74 -7.02 -3.12
C ASP A 64 8.12 -7.06 -4.54
N TRP A 65 8.86 -7.53 -5.55
CA TRP A 65 8.37 -7.58 -6.92
C TRP A 65 7.28 -8.64 -7.17
N HIS A 66 7.19 -9.69 -6.36
CA HIS A 66 6.20 -10.77 -6.54
C HIS A 66 5.03 -10.66 -5.56
N ASP A 67 4.96 -9.58 -4.78
CA ASP A 67 3.83 -9.26 -3.95
C ASP A 67 2.65 -8.83 -4.83
N TRP A 68 1.60 -9.66 -4.80
CA TRP A 68 0.37 -9.44 -5.56
C TRP A 68 -0.58 -8.43 -4.89
N ARG A 69 -0.28 -8.00 -3.67
CA ARG A 69 -1.02 -6.97 -2.94
C ARG A 69 -0.66 -5.57 -3.47
N ALA A 70 -1.52 -4.59 -3.20
CA ALA A 70 -1.25 -3.20 -3.54
C ALA A 70 -0.01 -2.69 -2.79
N PHE A 71 0.86 -1.97 -3.49
CA PHE A 71 1.95 -1.23 -2.84
C PHE A 71 1.37 -0.15 -1.94
N ASN A 72 1.99 0.12 -0.79
CA ASN A 72 1.47 1.03 0.23
C ASN A 72 1.06 2.39 -0.37
N PRO A 73 -0.25 2.73 -0.44
CA PRO A 73 -0.71 3.95 -1.09
C PRO A 73 -0.20 5.23 -0.44
N ARG A 74 0.12 5.17 0.86
CA ARG A 74 0.64 6.29 1.66
C ARG A 74 2.16 6.33 1.71
N TRP A 75 2.85 5.45 0.98
CA TRP A 75 4.31 5.42 0.97
C TRP A 75 4.91 6.77 0.54
N LYS A 76 4.32 7.43 -0.47
CA LYS A 76 4.76 8.74 -0.95
C LYS A 76 4.66 9.85 0.11
N ASP A 77 3.74 9.73 1.08
CA ASP A 77 3.59 10.72 2.16
C ASP A 77 4.73 10.61 3.20
N SER A 78 5.55 9.57 3.13
CA SER A 78 6.62 9.32 4.10
C SER A 78 7.86 10.18 3.85
N ALA A 79 8.60 10.46 4.92
CA ALA A 79 9.92 11.10 4.81
C ALA A 79 10.90 10.24 3.99
N VAL A 80 10.76 8.91 4.03
CA VAL A 80 11.60 7.97 3.29
C VAL A 80 11.40 8.12 1.78
N ALA A 81 10.18 8.32 1.29
CA ALA A 81 9.92 8.51 -0.14
C ALA A 81 10.69 9.71 -0.72
N HIS A 82 10.78 10.82 0.03
CA HIS A 82 11.52 12.02 -0.39
C HIS A 82 13.01 11.75 -0.63
N SER A 83 13.62 10.84 0.14
CA SER A 83 15.03 10.47 -0.03
C SER A 83 15.30 9.72 -1.35
N PHE A 84 14.30 9.03 -1.90
CA PHE A 84 14.43 8.29 -3.16
C PHE A 84 14.30 9.16 -4.40
N SER A 85 13.57 10.28 -4.34
CA SER A 85 13.39 11.20 -5.47
C SER A 85 14.72 11.80 -5.96
N GLU A 86 15.61 12.21 -5.04
CA GLU A 86 16.93 12.72 -5.41
C GLU A 86 17.78 11.64 -6.09
N SER A 87 17.80 10.44 -5.52
CA SER A 87 18.51 9.29 -6.08
C SER A 87 17.99 8.93 -7.48
N ALA A 88 16.67 8.95 -7.70
CA ALA A 88 16.06 8.67 -8.99
C ALA A 88 16.49 9.67 -10.07
N ARG A 89 16.45 10.97 -9.76
CA ARG A 89 16.86 12.03 -10.71
C ARG A 89 18.35 11.94 -11.04
N GLN A 90 19.19 11.67 -10.05
CA GLN A 90 20.62 11.47 -10.29
C GLN A 90 20.87 10.25 -11.18
N ILE A 91 20.18 9.12 -10.93
CA ILE A 91 20.30 7.92 -11.76
C ILE A 91 19.82 8.20 -13.18
N LEU A 92 18.73 8.94 -13.38
CA LEU A 92 18.25 9.31 -14.72
C LEU A 92 19.30 10.13 -15.50
N GLU A 93 19.92 11.12 -14.86
CA GLU A 93 20.99 11.92 -15.48
C GLU A 93 22.23 11.06 -15.79
N ASP A 94 22.65 10.21 -14.85
CA ASP A 94 23.83 9.36 -15.04
C ASP A 94 23.59 8.34 -16.17
N GLU A 95 22.44 7.68 -16.20
CA GLU A 95 22.12 6.60 -17.14
C GLU A 95 21.79 7.10 -18.53
N PHE A 96 21.12 8.25 -18.67
CA PHE A 96 20.60 8.72 -19.95
C PHE A 96 21.15 10.08 -20.38
N GLY A 97 21.62 10.89 -19.44
CA GLY A 97 22.12 12.25 -19.67
C GLY A 97 21.12 13.11 -20.43
N GLY A 98 21.61 13.75 -21.51
CA GLY A 98 20.82 14.62 -22.37
C GLY A 98 20.08 13.94 -23.52
N ALA A 99 20.00 12.59 -23.58
CA ALA A 99 19.45 11.89 -24.73
C ALA A 99 17.99 12.33 -25.02
N PRO A 100 17.65 12.67 -26.28
CA PRO A 100 16.35 13.27 -26.63
C PRO A 100 15.19 12.27 -26.58
N LEU A 101 15.46 10.98 -26.81
CA LEU A 101 14.51 9.88 -26.71
C LEU A 101 15.17 8.75 -25.92
N ILE A 102 14.62 8.45 -24.73
CA ILE A 102 15.15 7.40 -23.84
C ILE A 102 14.14 6.26 -23.71
N MET A 103 14.63 5.07 -23.37
CA MET A 103 13.81 3.93 -22.98
C MET A 103 14.11 3.54 -21.54
N LEU A 104 13.07 3.53 -20.71
CA LEU A 104 13.11 3.09 -19.33
C LEU A 104 12.33 1.77 -19.20
N LYS A 105 12.99 0.72 -18.76
CA LYS A 105 12.38 -0.60 -18.57
C LYS A 105 12.86 -1.25 -17.29
N ASP A 106 11.91 -1.59 -16.43
CA ASP A 106 12.00 -2.57 -15.35
C ASP A 106 10.54 -2.93 -15.01
N PRO A 107 10.13 -4.21 -15.04
CA PRO A 107 8.76 -4.60 -14.70
C PRO A 107 8.26 -4.08 -13.35
N ARG A 108 9.15 -3.85 -12.37
CA ARG A 108 8.81 -3.25 -11.06
C ARG A 108 8.27 -1.82 -11.18
N ILE A 109 8.62 -1.11 -12.26
CA ILE A 109 8.09 0.23 -12.54
C ILE A 109 6.57 0.18 -12.69
N SER A 110 5.97 -0.92 -13.13
CA SER A 110 4.51 -1.06 -13.15
C SER A 110 3.86 -0.77 -11.80
N ARG A 111 4.52 -1.17 -10.70
CA ARG A 111 4.04 -0.95 -9.33
C ARG A 111 4.41 0.42 -8.78
N LEU A 112 5.40 1.08 -9.40
CA LEU A 112 5.95 2.37 -9.01
C LEU A 112 5.70 3.45 -10.07
N ALA A 113 4.78 3.22 -10.99
CA ALA A 113 4.60 4.07 -12.18
C ALA A 113 4.28 5.53 -11.82
N PRO A 114 3.43 5.83 -10.83
CA PRO A 114 3.21 7.21 -10.40
C PRO A 114 4.48 7.91 -9.89
N PHE A 115 5.40 7.18 -9.24
CA PHE A 115 6.68 7.74 -8.80
C PHE A 115 7.56 8.06 -10.02
N TRP A 116 7.75 7.10 -10.92
CA TRP A 116 8.62 7.29 -12.08
C TRP A 116 8.10 8.34 -13.07
N PHE A 117 6.79 8.48 -13.27
CA PHE A 117 6.25 9.53 -14.12
C PHE A 117 6.50 10.93 -13.55
N GLU A 118 6.48 11.10 -12.23
CA GLU A 118 6.82 12.37 -11.59
C GLU A 118 8.32 12.67 -11.72
N GLU A 119 9.19 11.70 -11.43
CA GLU A 119 10.65 11.90 -11.51
C GLU A 119 11.13 12.14 -12.95
N LEU A 120 10.52 11.50 -13.94
CA LEU A 120 10.79 11.78 -15.35
C LEU A 120 10.40 13.21 -15.73
N LYS A 121 9.20 13.66 -15.35
CA LYS A 121 8.75 15.05 -15.59
C LYS A 121 9.65 16.06 -14.90
N ALA A 122 10.04 15.79 -13.66
CA ALA A 122 10.98 16.62 -12.90
C ALA A 122 12.38 16.67 -13.54
N SER A 123 12.77 15.62 -14.27
CA SER A 123 14.03 15.52 -15.03
C SER A 123 13.92 16.07 -16.47
N GLY A 124 12.81 16.73 -16.82
CA GLY A 124 12.60 17.34 -18.13
C GLY A 124 12.21 16.37 -19.25
N TYR A 125 11.70 15.19 -18.89
CA TYR A 125 11.18 14.19 -19.83
C TYR A 125 9.64 14.14 -19.85
N ALA A 126 9.07 13.97 -21.04
CA ALA A 126 7.68 13.63 -21.28
C ALA A 126 7.55 12.11 -21.28
N PRO A 127 6.95 11.49 -20.24
CA PRO A 127 6.77 10.05 -20.21
C PRO A 127 5.70 9.60 -21.21
N HIS A 128 5.95 8.48 -21.87
CA HIS A 128 5.02 7.75 -22.73
C HIS A 128 4.97 6.29 -22.28
N ALA A 129 3.81 5.79 -21.85
CA ALA A 129 3.67 4.45 -21.30
C ALA A 129 3.42 3.42 -22.40
N LEU A 130 4.20 2.35 -22.43
CA LEU A 130 4.03 1.23 -23.35
C LEU A 130 3.74 -0.04 -22.57
N LEU A 131 2.57 -0.64 -22.78
CA LEU A 131 2.08 -1.77 -22.01
C LEU A 131 1.95 -3.01 -22.91
N PRO A 132 3.02 -3.81 -23.12
CA PRO A 132 2.90 -5.10 -23.77
C PRO A 132 2.08 -6.07 -22.90
N VAL A 133 1.06 -6.67 -23.51
CA VAL A 133 0.15 -7.60 -22.86
C VAL A 133 0.30 -8.96 -23.50
N ARG A 134 0.65 -9.94 -22.67
CA ARG A 134 0.81 -11.35 -23.02
C ARG A 134 -0.19 -12.18 -22.24
N ASN A 135 -0.52 -13.35 -22.78
CA ASN A 135 -1.40 -14.33 -22.13
C ASN A 135 -0.93 -14.59 -20.68
N PRO A 136 -1.80 -14.40 -19.68
CA PRO A 136 -1.44 -14.55 -18.27
C PRO A 136 -0.95 -15.97 -17.92
N LEU A 137 -1.47 -17.00 -18.57
CA LEU A 137 -1.05 -18.39 -18.34
C LEU A 137 0.38 -18.62 -18.85
N GLU A 138 0.74 -18.08 -20.01
CA GLU A 138 2.12 -18.15 -20.52
C GLU A 138 3.11 -17.48 -19.57
N VAL A 139 2.72 -16.31 -19.06
CA VAL A 139 3.53 -15.56 -18.09
C VAL A 139 3.70 -16.36 -16.80
N ALA A 140 2.61 -16.85 -16.22
CA ALA A 140 2.66 -17.59 -14.96
C ALA A 140 3.43 -18.92 -15.08
N LEU A 141 3.30 -19.65 -16.20
CA LEU A 141 4.10 -20.85 -16.46
C LEU A 141 5.59 -20.52 -16.62
N SER A 142 5.92 -19.41 -17.27
CA SER A 142 7.32 -18.96 -17.37
C SER A 142 7.90 -18.56 -16.02
N LEU A 143 7.12 -17.94 -15.13
CA LEU A 143 7.55 -17.61 -13.77
C LEU A 143 7.73 -18.86 -12.92
N ARG A 144 6.85 -19.85 -13.06
CA ARG A 144 7.02 -21.16 -12.39
C ARG A 144 8.32 -21.84 -12.79
N ALA A 145 8.66 -21.83 -14.09
CA ALA A 145 9.89 -22.44 -14.58
C ALA A 145 11.15 -21.72 -14.09
N ARG A 146 11.13 -20.39 -14.02
CA ARG A 146 12.27 -19.56 -13.61
C ARG A 146 12.42 -19.44 -12.10
N ASP A 147 11.36 -19.02 -11.43
CA ASP A 147 11.36 -18.59 -10.02
C ASP A 147 10.76 -19.65 -9.07
N ARG A 148 10.29 -20.78 -9.60
CA ARG A 148 9.54 -21.82 -8.84
C ARG A 148 8.26 -21.29 -8.18
N LEU A 149 7.73 -20.17 -8.67
CA LEU A 149 6.47 -19.62 -8.18
C LEU A 149 5.28 -20.54 -8.51
N PRO A 150 4.39 -20.84 -7.55
CA PRO A 150 3.16 -21.56 -7.83
C PRO A 150 2.33 -20.85 -8.91
N LEU A 151 1.63 -21.63 -9.74
CA LEU A 151 0.85 -21.09 -10.86
C LEU A 151 -0.12 -19.99 -10.42
N ALA A 152 -0.87 -20.24 -9.34
CA ALA A 152 -1.81 -19.27 -8.78
C ALA A 152 -1.11 -17.96 -8.35
N HIS A 153 0.05 -18.05 -7.70
CA HIS A 153 0.84 -16.88 -7.30
C HIS A 153 1.33 -16.09 -8.52
N GLY A 154 1.81 -16.78 -9.56
CA GLY A 154 2.21 -16.15 -10.82
C GLY A 154 1.06 -15.41 -11.50
N LEU A 155 -0.15 -15.97 -11.50
CA LEU A 155 -1.35 -15.34 -12.06
C LEU A 155 -1.77 -14.09 -11.26
N LEU A 156 -1.76 -14.15 -9.92
CA LEU A 156 -2.05 -13.00 -9.07
C LEU A 156 -1.01 -11.89 -9.22
N THR A 157 0.27 -12.25 -9.34
CA THR A 157 1.36 -11.30 -9.57
C THR A 157 1.22 -10.62 -10.92
N TRP A 158 0.90 -11.39 -11.98
CA TRP A 158 0.59 -10.82 -13.30
C TRP A 158 -0.57 -9.82 -13.21
N LEU A 159 -1.66 -10.21 -12.55
CA LEU A 159 -2.86 -9.39 -12.40
C LEU A 159 -2.53 -8.07 -11.71
N ARG A 160 -1.74 -8.11 -10.62
CA ARG A 160 -1.29 -6.91 -9.92
C ARG A 160 -0.51 -5.96 -10.84
N HIS A 161 0.50 -6.44 -11.56
CA HIS A 161 1.34 -5.59 -12.39
C HIS A 161 0.56 -4.93 -13.53
N VAL A 162 -0.34 -5.66 -14.19
CA VAL A 162 -1.09 -5.10 -15.32
C VAL A 162 -2.15 -4.10 -14.85
N LEU A 163 -2.80 -4.33 -13.69
CA LEU A 163 -3.76 -3.39 -13.13
C LEU A 163 -3.08 -2.09 -12.65
N ASP A 164 -1.95 -2.21 -11.96
CA ASP A 164 -1.20 -1.03 -11.48
C ASP A 164 -0.68 -0.20 -12.67
N ALA A 165 -0.07 -0.87 -13.66
CA ALA A 165 0.44 -0.21 -14.86
C ALA A 165 -0.67 0.47 -15.66
N GLU A 166 -1.78 -0.23 -15.89
CA GLU A 166 -2.89 0.31 -16.66
C GLU A 166 -3.49 1.52 -15.96
N HIS A 167 -3.81 1.41 -14.67
CA HIS A 167 -4.43 2.50 -13.92
C HIS A 167 -3.51 3.74 -13.83
N ALA A 168 -2.24 3.55 -13.47
CA ALA A 168 -1.29 4.64 -13.32
C ALA A 168 -0.97 5.35 -14.65
N SER A 169 -1.07 4.64 -15.78
CA SER A 169 -0.74 5.20 -17.10
C SER A 169 -1.84 6.05 -17.73
N ARG A 170 -3.09 6.04 -17.23
CA ARG A 170 -4.23 6.71 -17.89
C ARG A 170 -4.04 8.22 -18.10
N ALA A 171 -3.31 8.89 -17.21
CA ALA A 171 -3.03 10.33 -17.29
C ALA A 171 -1.78 10.67 -18.13
N THR A 172 -1.17 9.68 -18.76
CA THR A 172 0.07 9.78 -19.54
C THR A 172 -0.22 9.28 -20.96
N PRO A 173 0.35 9.88 -22.02
CA PRO A 173 0.29 9.28 -23.36
C PRO A 173 0.69 7.81 -23.30
N ARG A 174 -0.15 6.91 -23.79
CA ARG A 174 0.03 5.47 -23.59
C ARG A 174 -0.40 4.66 -24.80
N ASP A 175 0.18 3.47 -24.94
CA ASP A 175 -0.29 2.45 -25.86
C ASP A 175 -0.28 1.07 -25.20
N VAL A 176 -1.38 0.34 -25.35
CA VAL A 176 -1.50 -1.06 -24.92
C VAL A 176 -1.25 -1.94 -26.13
N ILE A 177 -0.29 -2.86 -26.04
CA ILE A 177 0.20 -3.59 -27.20
C ILE A 177 -0.05 -5.09 -26.97
N SER A 178 -0.88 -5.71 -27.82
CA SER A 178 -0.99 -7.18 -27.80
C SER A 178 0.35 -7.77 -28.24
N TRP A 179 1.02 -8.49 -27.33
CA TRP A 179 2.33 -9.08 -27.59
C TRP A 179 2.28 -10.06 -28.76
N ARG A 180 1.15 -10.77 -28.92
CA ARG A 180 0.94 -11.69 -30.04
C ARG A 180 0.95 -10.96 -31.39
N THR A 181 0.20 -9.85 -31.49
CA THR A 181 0.15 -9.03 -32.71
C THR A 181 1.50 -8.38 -32.99
N PHE A 182 2.14 -7.84 -31.96
CA PHE A 182 3.49 -7.26 -32.05
C PHE A 182 4.51 -8.24 -32.62
N LEU A 183 4.50 -9.49 -32.17
CA LEU A 183 5.44 -10.49 -32.71
C LEU A 183 5.14 -10.90 -34.14
N SER A 184 3.87 -10.96 -34.53
CA SER A 184 3.51 -11.32 -35.91
C SER A 184 3.74 -10.17 -36.89
N ASP A 185 3.58 -8.93 -36.44
CA ASP A 185 3.72 -7.72 -37.24
C ASP A 185 4.21 -6.55 -36.38
N TRP A 186 5.51 -6.54 -36.08
CA TRP A 186 6.10 -5.47 -35.28
C TRP A 186 6.08 -4.14 -36.04
N ARG A 187 6.15 -4.16 -37.38
CA ARG A 187 6.19 -2.95 -38.21
C ARG A 187 4.87 -2.18 -38.12
N GLY A 188 3.75 -2.84 -38.43
CA GLY A 188 2.42 -2.22 -38.32
C GLY A 188 2.08 -1.83 -36.88
N THR A 189 2.52 -2.64 -35.91
CA THR A 189 2.35 -2.31 -34.48
C THR A 189 3.07 -1.01 -34.12
N LEU A 190 4.37 -0.89 -34.43
CA LEU A 190 5.15 0.29 -34.01
C LEU A 190 4.81 1.55 -34.83
N GLU A 191 4.36 1.41 -36.07
CA GLU A 191 3.81 2.53 -36.84
C GLU A 191 2.52 3.08 -36.18
N THR A 192 1.63 2.18 -35.75
CA THR A 192 0.43 2.53 -35.00
C THR A 192 0.78 3.19 -33.65
N THR A 193 1.72 2.61 -32.90
CA THR A 193 2.19 3.15 -31.63
C THR A 193 2.80 4.54 -31.79
N GLY A 194 3.65 4.75 -32.81
CA GLY A 194 4.25 6.06 -33.10
C GLY A 194 3.19 7.11 -33.40
N THR A 195 2.17 6.74 -34.18
CA THR A 195 1.01 7.62 -34.46
C THR A 195 0.22 7.96 -33.21
N ARG A 196 -0.11 6.96 -32.36
CA ARG A 196 -0.87 7.14 -31.12
C ARG A 196 -0.15 8.02 -30.09
N LEU A 197 1.17 7.92 -30.04
CA LEU A 197 2.01 8.68 -29.10
C LEU A 197 2.51 10.00 -29.69
N HIS A 198 2.24 10.29 -30.97
CA HIS A 198 2.81 11.42 -31.70
C HIS A 198 4.35 11.43 -31.70
N LEU A 199 4.95 10.26 -31.85
CA LEU A 199 6.41 10.07 -31.88
C LEU A 199 6.88 9.58 -33.25
N ALA A 200 8.03 10.07 -33.68
CA ALA A 200 8.76 9.56 -34.83
C ALA A 200 9.94 8.68 -34.38
N TRP A 201 10.11 7.53 -35.01
CA TRP A 201 11.19 6.59 -34.68
C TRP A 201 12.49 6.99 -35.38
N PRO A 202 13.56 7.39 -34.66
CA PRO A 202 14.76 7.97 -35.29
C PRO A 202 15.49 7.05 -36.28
N ARG A 203 15.46 5.73 -36.05
CA ARG A 203 16.17 4.74 -36.88
C ARG A 203 15.27 3.97 -37.85
N TRP A 204 14.02 4.39 -38.07
CA TRP A 204 13.09 3.68 -38.95
C TRP A 204 13.63 3.55 -40.39
N SER A 205 14.10 2.35 -40.73
CA SER A 205 14.79 2.06 -42.00
C SER A 205 14.82 0.56 -42.28
N ASP A 206 15.06 0.17 -43.54
CA ASP A 206 15.21 -1.24 -43.92
C ASP A 206 16.33 -1.95 -43.14
N PHE A 207 17.43 -1.24 -42.82
CA PHE A 207 18.51 -1.78 -42.00
C PHE A 207 18.06 -2.10 -40.57
N SER A 208 17.40 -1.15 -39.90
CA SER A 208 16.83 -1.40 -38.56
C SER A 208 15.81 -2.54 -38.59
N ALA A 209 15.07 -2.69 -39.70
CA ALA A 209 14.07 -3.70 -39.82
C ALA A 209 14.66 -5.12 -39.87
N ILE A 210 15.78 -5.30 -40.58
CA ILE A 210 16.55 -6.56 -40.59
C ILE A 210 17.12 -6.87 -39.19
N GLU A 211 17.67 -5.87 -38.50
CA GLU A 211 18.20 -6.04 -37.13
C GLU A 211 17.08 -6.52 -36.17
N ILE A 212 15.90 -5.90 -36.26
CA ILE A 212 14.74 -6.24 -35.42
C ILE A 212 14.19 -7.63 -35.74
N ASP A 213 14.07 -7.99 -37.03
CA ASP A 213 13.62 -9.33 -37.44
C ASP A 213 14.55 -10.43 -36.90
N GLY A 214 15.87 -10.20 -36.95
CA GLY A 214 16.86 -11.10 -36.36
C GLY A 214 16.71 -11.21 -34.84
N PHE A 215 16.63 -10.09 -34.15
CA PHE A 215 16.47 -10.03 -32.69
C PHE A 215 15.20 -10.74 -32.20
N LEU A 216 14.04 -10.49 -32.83
CA LEU A 216 12.77 -11.10 -32.42
C LEU A 216 12.74 -12.61 -32.68
N SER A 217 13.37 -13.08 -33.76
CA SER A 217 13.50 -14.51 -34.07
C SER A 217 14.22 -15.29 -32.96
N ASP A 218 15.23 -14.69 -32.33
CA ASP A 218 15.96 -15.29 -31.21
C ASP A 218 15.17 -15.21 -29.89
N ALA A 219 14.41 -14.13 -29.67
CA ALA A 219 13.59 -13.95 -28.47
C ALA A 219 12.40 -14.94 -28.37
N LEU A 220 11.86 -15.40 -29.51
CA LEU A 220 10.66 -16.22 -29.63
C LEU A 220 10.79 -17.67 -29.11
N ARG A 221 12.01 -18.17 -28.80
CA ARG A 221 12.27 -19.61 -28.60
C ARG A 221 11.79 -20.23 -27.27
N HIS A 222 11.16 -19.48 -26.37
CA HIS A 222 11.17 -19.90 -24.96
C HIS A 222 9.93 -20.66 -24.48
N GLN A 223 8.69 -20.24 -24.81
CA GLN A 223 7.46 -20.93 -24.40
C GLN A 223 6.26 -20.41 -25.22
N ARG A 224 5.42 -21.30 -25.75
CA ARG A 224 4.14 -20.98 -26.39
C ARG A 224 3.07 -21.85 -25.74
N VAL A 225 1.97 -21.24 -25.28
CA VAL A 225 0.80 -22.00 -24.82
C VAL A 225 -0.20 -21.97 -25.95
N ASP A 226 -0.18 -23.03 -26.74
CA ASP A 226 -1.17 -23.27 -27.80
C ASP A 226 -2.48 -23.88 -27.25
N ASP A 227 -2.72 -23.84 -25.93
CA ASP A 227 -3.94 -24.38 -25.31
C ASP A 227 -5.15 -23.47 -25.63
N PRO A 228 -6.05 -23.87 -26.55
CA PRO A 228 -7.20 -23.07 -26.93
C PRO A 228 -8.21 -22.95 -25.77
N ASN A 229 -8.12 -23.84 -24.78
CA ASN A 229 -9.06 -23.99 -23.69
C ASN A 229 -8.58 -23.34 -22.39
N TRP A 230 -7.49 -22.56 -22.39
CA TRP A 230 -7.02 -21.92 -21.14
C TRP A 230 -8.11 -21.05 -20.49
N ARG A 231 -9.02 -20.48 -21.29
CA ARG A 231 -10.16 -19.69 -20.82
C ARG A 231 -11.18 -20.49 -20.01
N THR A 232 -11.30 -21.80 -20.23
CA THR A 232 -12.28 -22.65 -19.54
C THR A 232 -11.68 -23.37 -18.32
N ARG A 233 -10.40 -23.17 -18.03
CA ARG A 233 -9.76 -23.80 -16.87
C ARG A 233 -10.28 -23.22 -15.56
N SER A 234 -10.63 -24.10 -14.64
CA SER A 234 -11.14 -23.77 -13.31
C SER A 234 -10.08 -23.24 -12.35
N ASP A 235 -8.80 -23.51 -12.61
CA ASP A 235 -7.66 -23.03 -11.81
C ASP A 235 -7.27 -21.58 -12.11
N ILE A 236 -7.90 -20.96 -13.11
CA ILE A 236 -7.72 -19.54 -13.45
C ILE A 236 -8.96 -18.78 -12.98
N HIS A 237 -8.76 -17.78 -12.11
CA HIS A 237 -9.86 -16.95 -11.62
C HIS A 237 -10.41 -16.05 -12.73
N GLU A 238 -11.69 -15.70 -12.65
CA GLU A 238 -12.35 -14.86 -13.66
C GLU A 238 -11.73 -13.47 -13.79
N TRP A 239 -11.19 -12.92 -12.69
CA TRP A 239 -10.49 -11.63 -12.69
C TRP A 239 -9.33 -11.59 -13.69
N VAL A 240 -8.57 -12.68 -13.79
CA VAL A 240 -7.44 -12.77 -14.71
C VAL A 240 -7.92 -12.77 -16.16
N ARG A 241 -9.00 -13.51 -16.45
CA ARG A 241 -9.62 -13.53 -17.79
C ARG A 241 -10.18 -12.18 -18.19
N ARG A 242 -11.01 -11.58 -17.31
CA ARG A 242 -11.64 -10.28 -17.52
C ARG A 242 -10.59 -9.18 -17.74
N ALA A 243 -9.52 -9.17 -16.93
CA ALA A 243 -8.44 -8.21 -17.10
C ALA A 243 -7.69 -8.41 -18.43
N TYR A 244 -7.37 -9.65 -18.80
CA TYR A 244 -6.70 -9.93 -20.07
C TYR A 244 -7.55 -9.54 -21.28
N ASP A 245 -8.84 -9.90 -21.30
CA ASP A 245 -9.73 -9.58 -22.41
C ASP A 245 -9.97 -8.06 -22.53
N ALA A 246 -10.06 -7.34 -21.40
CA ALA A 246 -10.15 -5.87 -21.39
C ALA A 246 -8.85 -5.20 -21.90
N LEU A 247 -7.68 -5.72 -21.54
CA LEU A 247 -6.40 -5.22 -22.06
C LEU A 247 -6.23 -5.50 -23.56
N GLU A 248 -6.69 -6.66 -24.04
CA GLU A 248 -6.73 -6.98 -25.48
C GLU A 248 -7.73 -6.08 -26.23
N GLU A 249 -8.82 -5.65 -25.59
CA GLU A 249 -9.72 -4.62 -26.11
C GLU A 249 -9.03 -3.26 -26.18
N LEU A 250 -8.34 -2.82 -25.13
CA LEU A 250 -7.57 -1.56 -25.13
C LEU A 250 -6.49 -1.53 -26.21
N SER A 251 -5.88 -2.67 -26.53
CA SER A 251 -4.88 -2.71 -27.60
C SER A 251 -5.45 -2.37 -28.98
N ARG A 252 -6.72 -2.75 -29.23
CA ARG A 252 -7.46 -2.44 -30.45
C ARG A 252 -8.08 -1.05 -30.38
N THR A 253 -8.66 -0.70 -29.24
CA THR A 253 -9.41 0.54 -28.99
C THR A 253 -8.89 1.23 -27.71
N PRO A 254 -7.86 2.09 -27.82
CA PRO A 254 -7.20 2.70 -26.65
C PRO A 254 -8.10 3.54 -25.74
N SER A 255 -9.21 4.04 -26.28
CA SER A 255 -10.20 4.88 -25.59
C SER A 255 -11.43 4.09 -25.10
N SER A 256 -11.38 2.75 -25.05
CA SER A 256 -12.52 1.96 -24.61
C SER A 256 -12.84 2.17 -23.13
N ASN A 257 -13.99 2.80 -22.85
CA ASN A 257 -14.51 2.98 -21.50
C ASN A 257 -14.93 1.65 -20.86
N SER A 258 -15.55 0.74 -21.62
CA SER A 258 -15.96 -0.58 -21.11
C SER A 258 -14.78 -1.40 -20.60
N ALA A 259 -13.65 -1.34 -21.31
CA ALA A 259 -12.43 -2.01 -20.88
C ALA A 259 -11.85 -1.39 -19.60
N MET A 260 -11.77 -0.06 -19.52
CA MET A 260 -11.29 0.65 -18.33
C MET A 260 -12.17 0.41 -17.11
N GLU A 261 -13.50 0.44 -17.26
CA GLU A 261 -14.47 0.11 -16.20
C GLU A 261 -14.32 -1.33 -15.72
N THR A 262 -14.13 -2.28 -16.65
CA THR A 262 -13.89 -3.69 -16.30
C THR A 262 -12.63 -3.85 -15.46
N LEU A 263 -11.54 -3.17 -15.85
CA LEU A 263 -10.27 -3.20 -15.11
C LEU A 263 -10.38 -2.53 -13.75
N ASP A 264 -11.13 -1.43 -13.63
CA ASP A 264 -11.40 -0.78 -12.34
C ASP A 264 -12.20 -1.69 -11.40
N GLN A 265 -13.24 -2.35 -11.92
CA GLN A 265 -14.02 -3.30 -11.13
C GLN A 265 -13.15 -4.46 -10.64
N VAL A 266 -12.37 -5.07 -11.53
CA VAL A 266 -11.45 -6.16 -11.17
C VAL A 266 -10.43 -5.69 -10.14
N ARG A 267 -9.87 -4.47 -10.28
CA ARG A 267 -8.94 -3.90 -9.29
C ARG A 267 -9.60 -3.75 -7.92
N ILE A 268 -10.80 -3.18 -7.85
CA ILE A 268 -11.54 -2.97 -6.60
C ILE A 268 -11.85 -4.31 -5.91
N GLU A 269 -12.35 -5.29 -6.66
CA GLU A 269 -12.66 -6.63 -6.14
C GLU A 269 -11.40 -7.34 -5.63
N PHE A 270 -10.32 -7.25 -6.39
CA PHE A 270 -9.05 -7.85 -6.04
C PHE A 270 -8.42 -7.19 -4.81
N ASP A 271 -8.44 -5.86 -4.70
CA ASP A 271 -7.92 -5.11 -3.55
C ASP A 271 -8.72 -5.44 -2.27
N ARG A 272 -10.05 -5.59 -2.37
CA ARG A 272 -10.88 -6.06 -1.24
C ARG A 272 -10.49 -7.45 -0.78
N ALA A 273 -10.25 -8.38 -1.70
CA ALA A 273 -9.77 -9.71 -1.34
C ALA A 273 -8.36 -9.67 -0.72
N CYS A 274 -7.46 -8.83 -1.24
CA CYS A 274 -6.15 -8.59 -0.64
C CYS A 274 -6.28 -8.09 0.81
N ALA A 275 -7.22 -7.18 1.09
CA ALA A 275 -7.44 -6.64 2.44
C ALA A 275 -7.94 -7.72 3.43
N ILE A 276 -8.78 -8.66 2.96
CA ILE A 276 -9.34 -9.74 3.79
C ILE A 276 -8.31 -10.85 4.03
N TYR A 277 -7.69 -11.37 2.95
CA TYR A 277 -6.83 -12.56 3.04
C TYR A 277 -5.35 -12.21 3.23
N GLY A 278 -4.95 -10.99 2.89
CA GLY A 278 -3.56 -10.52 2.95
C GLY A 278 -2.92 -10.67 4.33
N PRO A 279 -3.55 -10.23 5.45
CA PRO A 279 -2.97 -10.38 6.78
C PRO A 279 -2.77 -11.85 7.18
N ALA A 280 -3.74 -12.72 6.87
CA ALA A 280 -3.64 -14.15 7.17
C ALA A 280 -2.53 -14.83 6.36
N LEU A 281 -2.42 -14.52 5.08
CA LEU A 281 -1.36 -15.04 4.21
C LEU A 281 0.02 -14.49 4.60
N ALA A 282 0.11 -13.22 4.98
CA ALA A 282 1.36 -12.62 5.48
C ALA A 282 1.87 -13.34 6.73
N PHE A 283 0.98 -13.65 7.68
CA PHE A 283 1.32 -14.40 8.88
C PHE A 283 1.81 -15.82 8.56
N LEU A 284 1.18 -16.49 7.58
CA LEU A 284 1.63 -17.82 7.14
C LEU A 284 2.98 -17.76 6.41
N GLN A 285 3.21 -16.74 5.60
CA GLN A 285 4.49 -16.50 4.91
C GLN A 285 5.63 -16.24 5.90
N ASP A 286 5.44 -15.34 6.87
CA ASP A 286 6.43 -15.08 7.93
C ASP A 286 6.74 -16.36 8.74
N ARG A 287 5.73 -17.16 9.08
CA ARG A 287 5.96 -18.45 9.74
C ARG A 287 6.75 -19.43 8.89
N LEU A 288 6.49 -19.48 7.59
CA LEU A 288 7.21 -20.36 6.67
C LEU A 288 8.68 -19.91 6.52
N GLU A 289 8.92 -18.62 6.32
CA GLU A 289 10.27 -18.06 6.21
C GLU A 289 11.09 -18.28 7.50
N ARG A 290 10.48 -18.15 8.68
CA ARG A 290 11.14 -18.47 9.95
C ARG A 290 11.44 -19.97 10.07
N ALA A 291 10.55 -20.83 9.58
CA ALA A 291 10.77 -22.26 9.58
C ALA A 291 11.91 -22.65 8.62
N ASP A 292 11.92 -22.12 7.40
CA ASP A 292 12.99 -22.36 6.42
C ASP A 292 14.34 -21.84 6.91
N SER A 293 14.36 -20.66 7.53
CA SER A 293 15.57 -20.11 8.16
C SER A 293 16.07 -21.03 9.29
N ARG A 294 15.15 -21.61 10.08
CA ARG A 294 15.50 -22.55 11.14
C ARG A 294 16.05 -23.86 10.59
N VAL A 295 15.48 -24.39 9.51
CA VAL A 295 15.99 -25.57 8.81
C VAL A 295 17.40 -25.32 8.29
N GLY A 296 17.64 -24.19 7.61
CA GLY A 296 18.98 -23.84 7.13
C GLY A 296 20.03 -23.72 8.24
N GLN A 297 19.66 -23.16 9.40
CA GLN A 297 20.53 -23.14 10.58
C GLN A 297 20.84 -24.55 11.11
N LEU A 298 19.85 -25.43 11.15
CA LEU A 298 20.02 -26.81 11.61
C LEU A 298 20.89 -27.61 10.63
N ASP A 299 20.70 -27.45 9.32
CA ASP A 299 21.51 -28.10 8.30
C ASP A 299 22.98 -27.67 8.39
N ALA A 300 23.25 -26.38 8.59
CA ALA A 300 24.60 -25.89 8.82
C ALA A 300 25.23 -26.47 10.10
N HIS A 301 24.44 -26.64 11.16
CA HIS A 301 24.91 -27.24 12.41
C HIS A 301 25.21 -28.74 12.25
N VAL A 302 24.35 -29.48 11.54
CA VAL A 302 24.58 -30.90 11.22
C VAL A 302 25.85 -31.06 10.39
N ALA A 303 26.05 -30.24 9.35
CA ALA A 303 27.25 -30.29 8.53
C ALA A 303 28.54 -30.04 9.34
N LEU A 304 28.49 -29.12 10.32
CA LEU A 304 29.60 -28.89 11.24
C LEU A 304 29.88 -30.11 12.12
N LEU A 305 28.83 -30.70 12.72
CA LEU A 305 28.95 -31.88 13.57
C LEU A 305 29.49 -33.09 12.82
N ASP A 306 29.01 -33.33 11.60
CA ASP A 306 29.51 -34.41 10.73
C ASP A 306 31.01 -34.22 10.43
N GLY A 307 31.43 -32.99 10.11
CA GLY A 307 32.84 -32.66 9.90
C GLY A 307 33.71 -32.94 11.13
N THR A 308 33.25 -32.54 12.33
CA THR A 308 33.98 -32.81 13.59
C THR A 308 34.04 -34.30 13.94
N THR A 309 32.97 -35.04 13.67
CA THR A 309 32.88 -36.47 13.93
C THR A 309 33.85 -37.24 13.03
N GLU A 310 33.91 -36.88 11.75
CA GLU A 310 34.83 -37.48 10.80
C GLU A 310 36.30 -37.18 11.13
N ALA A 311 36.62 -35.95 11.52
CA ALA A 311 37.95 -35.58 11.98
C ALA A 311 38.37 -36.41 13.22
N SER A 312 37.48 -36.53 14.20
CA SER A 312 37.72 -37.34 15.40
C SER A 312 37.89 -38.83 15.07
N ARG A 313 37.13 -39.36 14.11
CA ARG A 313 37.24 -40.75 13.65
C ARG A 313 38.61 -41.04 13.03
N LEU A 314 39.09 -40.15 12.16
CA LEU A 314 40.41 -40.27 11.54
C LEU A 314 41.54 -40.20 12.57
N GLU A 315 41.42 -39.33 13.56
CA GLU A 315 42.39 -39.23 14.67
C GLU A 315 42.42 -40.53 15.51
N MET A 316 41.25 -41.09 15.86
CA MET A 316 41.16 -42.37 16.56
C MET A 316 41.76 -43.54 15.76
N GLU A 317 41.57 -43.56 14.44
CA GLU A 317 42.17 -44.58 13.56
C GLU A 317 43.70 -44.46 13.53
N ALA A 318 44.24 -43.24 13.41
CA ALA A 318 45.68 -42.99 13.44
C ALA A 318 46.33 -43.41 14.76
N LEU A 319 45.68 -43.10 15.90
CA LEU A 319 46.15 -43.50 17.23
C LEU A 319 46.13 -45.02 17.42
N ARG A 320 45.07 -45.71 16.96
CA ARG A 320 44.99 -47.18 17.03
C ARG A 320 46.11 -47.86 16.26
N GLU A 321 46.45 -47.36 15.07
CA GLU A 321 47.56 -47.91 14.29
C GLU A 321 48.91 -47.66 14.98
N ARG A 322 49.11 -46.49 15.58
CA ARG A 322 50.32 -46.20 16.34
C ARG A 322 50.50 -47.14 17.55
N ILE A 323 49.42 -47.41 18.28
CA ILE A 323 49.43 -48.37 19.40
C ILE A 323 49.83 -49.76 18.90
N ARG A 324 49.27 -50.22 17.79
CA ARG A 324 49.57 -51.53 17.21
C ARG A 324 51.06 -51.69 16.87
N VAL A 325 51.68 -50.67 16.29
CA VAL A 325 53.12 -50.67 15.97
C VAL A 325 53.95 -50.81 17.25
N LEU A 326 53.61 -50.03 18.29
CA LEU A 326 54.32 -50.07 19.56
C LEU A 326 54.17 -51.41 20.29
N GLU A 327 53.01 -52.06 20.19
CA GLU A 327 52.79 -53.40 20.76
C GLU A 327 53.68 -54.46 20.12
N VAL A 328 53.88 -54.41 18.80
CA VAL A 328 54.78 -55.32 18.07
C VAL A 328 56.24 -55.08 18.50
N GLU A 329 56.68 -53.83 18.59
CA GLU A 329 58.03 -53.48 19.05
C GLU A 329 58.28 -53.97 20.48
N LEU A 330 57.30 -53.80 21.38
CA LEU A 330 57.40 -54.25 22.76
C LEU A 330 57.57 -55.77 22.87
N VAL A 331 56.79 -56.54 22.10
CA VAL A 331 56.89 -58.01 22.10
C VAL A 331 58.26 -58.46 21.58
N ALA A 332 58.79 -57.83 20.53
CA ALA A 332 60.12 -58.14 20.00
C ALA A 332 61.20 -57.89 21.06
N LEU A 333 61.20 -56.71 21.67
CA LEU A 333 62.18 -56.36 22.72
C LEU A 333 62.09 -57.26 23.95
N THR A 334 60.87 -57.64 24.34
CA THR A 334 60.65 -58.57 25.46
C THR A 334 61.26 -59.94 25.16
N THR A 335 61.08 -60.42 23.93
CA THR A 335 61.65 -61.70 23.46
C THR A 335 63.17 -61.65 23.46
N ASP A 336 63.76 -60.57 22.96
CA ASP A 336 65.21 -60.36 22.95
C ASP A 336 65.78 -60.34 24.38
N ARG A 337 65.13 -59.62 25.30
CA ARG A 337 65.52 -59.60 26.71
C ARG A 337 65.50 -61.01 27.32
N ASP A 338 64.46 -61.78 27.09
CA ASP A 338 64.31 -63.11 27.67
C ASP A 338 65.36 -64.09 27.10
N ALA A 339 65.69 -63.96 25.81
CA ALA A 339 66.76 -64.72 25.18
C ALA A 339 68.14 -64.38 25.78
N ILE A 340 68.43 -63.09 25.98
CA ILE A 340 69.68 -62.65 26.61
C ILE A 340 69.75 -63.16 28.05
N ARG A 341 68.66 -63.05 28.82
CA ARG A 341 68.61 -63.52 30.21
C ARG A 341 68.86 -65.03 30.32
N ALA A 342 68.21 -65.83 29.47
CA ALA A 342 68.44 -67.27 29.43
C ALA A 342 69.89 -67.62 29.05
N HIS A 343 70.53 -66.82 28.18
CA HIS A 343 71.92 -67.02 27.82
C HIS A 343 72.87 -66.70 28.99
N VAL A 344 72.61 -65.60 29.70
CA VAL A 344 73.34 -65.25 30.93
C VAL A 344 73.22 -66.34 31.98
N ASP A 345 72.01 -66.84 32.24
CA ASP A 345 71.78 -67.91 33.22
C ASP A 345 72.53 -69.21 32.85
N ASN A 346 72.55 -69.58 31.56
CA ASN A 346 73.30 -70.74 31.08
C ASN A 346 74.82 -70.59 31.23
N LEU A 347 75.36 -69.40 30.94
CA LEU A 347 76.79 -69.12 31.11
C LEU A 347 77.18 -69.10 32.59
N GLN A 348 76.32 -68.59 33.47
CA GLN A 348 76.54 -68.63 34.90
C GLN A 348 76.57 -70.08 35.42
N ALA A 349 75.64 -70.93 34.98
CA ALA A 349 75.65 -72.35 35.35
C ALA A 349 76.90 -73.09 34.83
N ALA A 350 77.38 -72.75 33.63
CA ALA A 350 78.62 -73.29 33.09
C ALA A 350 79.85 -72.81 33.87
N LEU A 351 79.87 -71.55 34.31
CA LEU A 351 80.91 -70.99 35.18
C LEU A 351 80.95 -71.71 36.53
N ASP A 352 79.80 -71.90 37.18
CA ASP A 352 79.68 -72.58 38.48
C ASP A 352 80.14 -74.06 38.39
N ALA A 353 79.81 -74.77 37.29
CA ALA A 353 80.29 -76.13 37.03
C ALA A 353 81.81 -76.16 36.75
N ALA A 354 82.30 -75.11 36.07
CA ALA A 354 83.70 -74.72 35.89
C ALA A 354 84.55 -74.79 37.18
N GLU A 355 84.06 -74.08 38.20
CA GLU A 355 84.73 -73.87 39.47
C GLU A 355 84.86 -75.14 40.32
N ALA A 356 84.07 -76.18 40.05
CA ALA A 356 84.10 -77.46 40.74
C ALA A 356 85.27 -78.38 40.33
N ASN A 357 86.05 -78.06 39.27
CA ASN A 357 87.17 -78.88 38.80
C ASN A 357 88.40 -78.04 38.36
N PRO A 358 89.35 -77.72 39.28
CA PRO A 358 90.34 -76.66 39.08
C PRO A 358 91.51 -76.98 38.12
N ALA A 359 91.65 -78.20 37.61
CA ALA A 359 92.89 -78.62 36.95
C ALA A 359 92.96 -78.35 35.43
N ALA A 360 91.93 -77.79 34.78
CA ALA A 360 91.91 -77.62 33.32
C ALA A 360 91.46 -76.25 32.76
N PHE A 361 91.15 -75.23 33.58
CA PHE A 361 90.24 -74.16 33.10
C PHE A 361 90.64 -72.70 33.39
N GLU A 362 91.93 -72.35 33.54
CA GLU A 362 92.29 -70.94 33.82
C GLU A 362 92.15 -69.99 32.61
N ALA A 363 92.34 -70.47 31.38
CA ALA A 363 92.22 -69.67 30.15
C ALA A 363 90.76 -69.55 29.67
N GLU A 364 89.97 -70.62 29.84
CA GLU A 364 88.56 -70.65 29.44
C GLU A 364 87.68 -69.86 30.42
N ARG A 365 88.07 -69.79 31.71
CA ARG A 365 87.45 -68.92 32.73
C ARG A 365 87.54 -67.43 32.38
N ALA A 366 88.67 -66.97 31.83
CA ALA A 366 88.84 -65.58 31.43
C ALA A 366 87.99 -65.22 30.19
N ALA A 367 87.85 -66.14 29.23
CA ALA A 367 87.04 -65.94 28.03
C ALA A 367 85.52 -65.96 28.34
N LEU A 368 85.07 -66.88 29.18
CA LEU A 368 83.67 -66.95 29.64
C LEU A 368 83.31 -65.76 30.53
N ALA A 369 84.19 -65.32 31.42
CA ALA A 369 83.96 -64.12 32.24
C ALA A 369 83.83 -62.86 31.36
N ALA A 370 84.66 -62.70 30.34
CA ALA A 370 84.56 -61.59 29.40
C ALA A 370 83.25 -61.63 28.56
N GLU A 371 82.78 -62.81 28.16
CA GLU A 371 81.52 -62.92 27.43
C GLU A 371 80.29 -62.72 28.33
N ILE A 372 80.33 -63.17 29.59
CA ILE A 372 79.32 -62.85 30.61
C ILE A 372 79.27 -61.34 30.84
N GLU A 373 80.41 -60.67 30.95
CA GLU A 373 80.46 -59.21 31.14
C GLU A 373 79.93 -58.46 29.92
N ARG A 374 80.24 -58.93 28.70
CA ARG A 374 79.69 -58.39 27.45
C ARG A 374 78.17 -58.57 27.36
N LEU A 375 77.66 -59.73 27.73
CA LEU A 375 76.22 -60.05 27.71
C LEU A 375 75.45 -59.37 28.83
N ASN A 376 76.05 -59.20 30.01
CA ASN A 376 75.47 -58.39 31.08
C ASN A 376 75.39 -56.93 30.66
N THR A 377 76.40 -56.42 29.97
CA THR A 377 76.35 -55.07 29.38
C THR A 377 75.24 -54.96 28.33
N ALA A 378 75.07 -55.98 27.49
CA ALA A 378 74.00 -56.03 26.49
C ALA A 378 72.59 -56.20 27.12
N LEU A 379 72.46 -57.01 28.17
CA LEU A 379 71.23 -57.20 28.94
C LEU A 379 70.83 -55.92 29.66
N GLN A 380 71.82 -55.21 30.22
CA GLN A 380 71.62 -53.93 30.86
C GLN A 380 71.23 -52.87 29.83
N ALA A 381 71.85 -52.82 28.65
CA ALA A 381 71.43 -51.96 27.55
C ALA A 381 70.02 -52.28 27.01
N ALA A 382 69.65 -53.55 26.94
CA ALA A 382 68.31 -54.00 26.57
C ALA A 382 67.27 -53.67 27.65
N GLY A 383 67.62 -53.87 28.92
CA GLY A 383 66.81 -53.49 30.08
C GLY A 383 66.60 -51.98 30.17
N ASP A 384 67.65 -51.20 29.91
CA ASP A 384 67.57 -49.75 29.80
C ASP A 384 66.70 -49.34 28.61
N SER A 385 66.85 -49.98 27.45
CA SER A 385 66.02 -49.70 26.26
C SER A 385 64.54 -50.05 26.48
N ILE A 386 64.24 -51.17 27.15
CA ILE A 386 62.87 -51.53 27.55
C ILE A 386 62.33 -50.54 28.56
N ALA A 387 63.10 -50.19 29.60
CA ALA A 387 62.70 -49.17 30.56
C ALA A 387 62.53 -47.80 29.91
N THR A 388 63.26 -47.51 28.82
CA THR A 388 63.08 -46.28 28.03
C THR A 388 61.84 -46.37 27.16
N ALA A 389 61.55 -47.51 26.54
CA ALA A 389 60.34 -47.74 25.76
C ALA A 389 59.07 -47.76 26.63
N GLU A 390 59.14 -48.35 27.83
CA GLU A 390 58.09 -48.29 28.86
C GLU A 390 57.91 -46.86 29.37
N ARG A 391 58.99 -46.13 29.66
CA ARG A 391 58.92 -44.70 30.00
C ARG A 391 58.39 -43.85 28.85
N MET A 392 58.70 -44.17 27.59
CA MET A 392 58.14 -43.47 26.42
C MET A 392 56.66 -43.83 26.22
N ARG A 393 56.25 -45.08 26.49
CA ARG A 393 54.85 -45.51 26.47
C ARG A 393 54.05 -44.85 27.58
N GLU A 394 54.61 -44.77 28.79
CA GLU A 394 53.99 -44.16 29.95
C GLU A 394 54.03 -42.63 29.87
N SER A 395 55.10 -42.05 29.31
CA SER A 395 55.15 -40.63 28.94
C SER A 395 54.22 -40.31 27.77
N ALA A 396 54.01 -41.20 26.81
CA ALA A 396 53.00 -41.01 25.76
C ALA A 396 51.58 -41.18 26.31
N ALA A 397 51.37 -42.04 27.32
CA ALA A 397 50.10 -42.16 28.03
C ALA A 397 49.83 -40.94 28.93
N GLN A 398 50.85 -40.45 29.65
CA GLN A 398 50.79 -39.23 30.46
C GLN A 398 50.73 -37.98 29.58
N HIS A 399 51.40 -37.94 28.44
CA HIS A 399 51.27 -36.86 27.46
C HIS A 399 49.92 -36.94 26.76
N ALA A 400 49.36 -38.14 26.52
CA ALA A 400 47.99 -38.28 26.05
C ALA A 400 46.99 -37.83 27.12
N GLU A 401 47.26 -38.08 28.40
CA GLU A 401 46.45 -37.61 29.54
C GLU A 401 46.61 -36.10 29.77
N GLU A 402 47.82 -35.53 29.64
CA GLU A 402 48.13 -34.11 29.72
C GLU A 402 47.66 -33.36 28.49
N VAL A 403 47.69 -33.94 27.29
CA VAL A 403 47.09 -33.36 26.08
C VAL A 403 45.57 -33.53 26.13
N HIS A 404 45.04 -34.62 26.69
CA HIS A 404 43.60 -34.71 26.97
C HIS A 404 43.18 -33.71 28.03
N LEU A 405 43.97 -33.51 29.08
CA LEU A 405 43.71 -32.57 30.15
C LEU A 405 43.91 -31.15 29.67
N ALA A 406 44.95 -30.83 28.89
CA ALA A 406 45.17 -29.54 28.27
C ALA A 406 44.17 -29.25 27.15
N ALA A 407 43.70 -30.26 26.41
CA ALA A 407 42.61 -30.11 25.45
C ALA A 407 41.26 -30.03 26.17
N ALA A 408 41.08 -30.66 27.33
CA ALA A 408 39.91 -30.51 28.18
C ALA A 408 39.91 -29.18 28.91
N GLU A 409 41.08 -28.66 29.31
CA GLU A 409 41.29 -27.33 29.91
C GLU A 409 41.20 -26.25 28.84
N ALA A 410 41.67 -26.49 27.61
CA ALA A 410 41.46 -25.60 26.47
C ALA A 410 40.01 -25.64 25.99
N ARG A 411 39.34 -26.81 26.01
CA ARG A 411 37.88 -26.91 25.81
C ARG A 411 37.13 -26.23 26.93
N LEU A 412 37.54 -26.39 28.19
CA LEU A 412 36.91 -25.75 29.34
C LEU A 412 37.19 -24.25 29.32
N ALA A 413 38.36 -23.79 28.86
CA ALA A 413 38.68 -22.38 28.68
C ALA A 413 37.92 -21.79 27.50
N GLN A 414 37.79 -22.51 26.38
CA GLN A 414 36.93 -22.13 25.26
C GLN A 414 35.45 -22.19 25.64
N GLU A 415 35.02 -23.14 26.48
CA GLU A 415 33.65 -23.20 27.00
C GLU A 415 33.42 -22.12 28.04
N ILE A 416 34.39 -21.76 28.88
CA ILE A 416 34.32 -20.65 29.81
C ILE A 416 34.32 -19.34 29.04
N GLU A 417 35.15 -19.17 28.01
CA GLU A 417 35.17 -17.98 27.15
C GLU A 417 33.89 -17.91 26.30
N ALA A 418 33.45 -19.02 25.71
CA ALA A 418 32.17 -19.11 25.02
C ALA A 418 31.01 -18.88 25.99
N ARG A 419 31.07 -19.35 27.23
CA ARG A 419 30.07 -19.10 28.27
C ARG A 419 30.14 -17.69 28.81
N GLN A 420 31.30 -17.04 28.85
CA GLN A 420 31.46 -15.62 29.19
C GLN A 420 30.96 -14.74 28.05
N VAL A 421 31.20 -15.13 26.80
CA VAL A 421 30.59 -14.50 25.62
C VAL A 421 29.08 -14.75 25.62
N LEU A 422 28.61 -15.95 25.98
CA LEU A 422 27.19 -16.26 26.07
C LEU A 422 26.56 -15.57 27.28
N GLU A 423 27.23 -15.43 28.42
CA GLU A 423 26.77 -14.66 29.59
C GLU A 423 26.81 -13.16 29.29
N ALA A 424 27.77 -12.67 28.50
CA ALA A 424 27.79 -11.30 28.02
C ALA A 424 26.68 -11.07 26.98
N GLN A 425 26.42 -12.03 26.09
CA GLN A 425 25.32 -12.00 25.12
C GLN A 425 23.96 -12.16 25.81
N VAL A 426 23.86 -12.98 26.86
CA VAL A 426 22.67 -13.14 27.67
C VAL A 426 22.46 -11.90 28.53
N SER A 427 23.50 -11.33 29.13
CA SER A 427 23.41 -10.07 29.87
C SER A 427 23.09 -8.89 28.95
N GLN A 428 23.65 -8.87 27.73
CA GLN A 428 23.29 -7.92 26.67
C GLN A 428 21.86 -8.16 26.19
N ALA A 429 21.44 -9.40 25.96
CA ALA A 429 20.08 -9.74 25.55
C ALA A 429 19.07 -9.49 26.68
N GLU A 430 19.46 -9.65 27.94
CA GLU A 430 18.68 -9.30 29.12
C GLU A 430 18.59 -7.78 29.27
N ALA A 431 19.67 -7.04 29.02
CA ALA A 431 19.66 -5.58 28.98
C ALA A 431 18.83 -5.05 27.80
N GLU A 432 18.94 -5.65 26.62
CA GLU A 432 18.11 -5.35 25.44
C GLU A 432 16.65 -5.76 25.68
N ARG A 433 16.39 -6.87 26.39
CA ARG A 433 15.04 -7.28 26.76
C ARG A 433 14.45 -6.36 27.82
N GLU A 434 15.23 -5.92 28.80
CA GLU A 434 14.78 -4.99 29.84
C GLU A 434 14.59 -3.58 29.25
N ALA A 435 15.43 -3.16 28.30
CA ALA A 435 15.25 -1.97 27.50
C ALA A 435 14.00 -2.07 26.61
N ALA A 436 13.81 -3.18 25.89
CA ALA A 436 12.60 -3.43 25.10
C ALA A 436 11.36 -3.56 25.97
N ARG A 437 11.47 -4.05 27.21
CA ARG A 437 10.38 -4.13 28.19
C ARG A 437 10.06 -2.75 28.76
N ALA A 438 11.07 -1.91 28.98
CA ALA A 438 10.90 -0.51 29.35
C ALA A 438 10.28 0.30 28.21
N ASP A 439 10.71 0.08 26.97
CA ASP A 439 10.14 0.68 25.76
C ASP A 439 8.70 0.20 25.53
N CYS A 440 8.43 -1.09 25.71
CA CYS A 440 7.08 -1.65 25.65
C CYS A 440 6.20 -1.11 26.77
N SER A 441 6.72 -0.97 28.00
CA SER A 441 6.00 -0.34 29.11
C SER A 441 5.76 1.15 28.86
N SER A 442 6.70 1.86 28.24
CA SER A 442 6.52 3.27 27.86
C SER A 442 5.56 3.41 26.69
N ALA A 443 5.55 2.48 25.74
CA ALA A 443 4.62 2.44 24.62
C ALA A 443 3.22 2.07 25.11
N GLN A 444 3.09 1.14 26.06
CA GLN A 444 1.83 0.81 26.72
C GLN A 444 1.32 1.99 27.53
N ALA A 445 2.17 2.68 28.30
CA ALA A 445 1.77 3.89 29.02
C ALA A 445 1.34 5.02 28.08
N ARG A 446 1.99 5.16 26.91
CA ARG A 446 1.56 6.10 25.85
C ARG A 446 0.23 5.68 25.23
N ALA A 447 0.05 4.39 24.93
CA ALA A 447 -1.17 3.85 24.38
C ALA A 447 -2.35 3.96 25.37
N ASP A 448 -2.11 3.72 26.65
CA ASP A 448 -3.10 3.88 27.72
C ASP A 448 -3.46 5.37 27.91
N ALA A 449 -2.47 6.27 27.84
CA ALA A 449 -2.71 7.72 27.86
C ALA A 449 -3.50 8.19 26.63
N GLU A 450 -3.16 7.70 25.44
CA GLU A 450 -3.87 7.97 24.19
C GLU A 450 -5.28 7.34 24.19
N ALA A 451 -5.48 6.20 24.83
CA ALA A 451 -6.78 5.57 25.00
C ALA A 451 -7.68 6.35 25.97
N VAL A 452 -7.12 6.83 27.09
CA VAL A 452 -7.83 7.75 28.01
C VAL A 452 -8.19 9.04 27.30
N GLN A 453 -7.26 9.61 26.52
CA GLN A 453 -7.49 10.83 25.75
C GLN A 453 -8.52 10.62 24.63
N SER A 454 -8.47 9.47 23.94
CA SER A 454 -9.46 9.09 22.92
C SER A 454 -10.84 8.86 23.53
N SER A 455 -10.93 8.25 24.71
CA SER A 455 -12.20 8.10 25.43
C SER A 455 -12.77 9.44 25.85
N ALA A 456 -11.92 10.38 26.32
CA ALA A 456 -12.33 11.74 26.63
C ALA A 456 -12.83 12.49 25.38
N TRP A 457 -12.15 12.35 24.24
CA TRP A 457 -12.62 12.92 22.96
C TRP A 457 -13.91 12.28 22.47
N ILE A 458 -14.11 10.97 22.66
CA ILE A 458 -15.36 10.29 22.31
C ILE A 458 -16.52 10.82 23.16
N GLU A 459 -16.32 11.01 24.47
CA GLU A 459 -17.33 11.62 25.35
C GLU A 459 -17.63 13.07 24.97
N GLU A 460 -16.60 13.86 24.64
CA GLU A 460 -16.75 15.24 24.19
C GLU A 460 -17.50 15.33 22.85
N ILE A 461 -17.16 14.48 21.88
CA ILE A 461 -17.87 14.37 20.60
C ILE A 461 -19.33 13.93 20.82
N SER A 462 -19.57 12.99 21.73
CA SER A 462 -20.93 12.54 22.07
C SER A 462 -21.77 13.67 22.67
N ALA A 463 -21.19 14.46 23.59
CA ALA A 463 -21.82 15.64 24.17
C ALA A 463 -22.13 16.70 23.11
N LEU A 464 -21.16 17.05 22.26
CA LEU A 464 -21.33 18.01 21.17
C LEU A 464 -22.37 17.54 20.13
N THR A 465 -22.44 16.23 19.87
CA THR A 465 -23.46 15.66 18.97
C THR A 465 -24.86 15.80 19.58
N LYS A 466 -25.00 15.55 20.88
CA LYS A 466 -26.26 15.73 21.61
C LYS A 466 -26.71 17.19 21.61
N ASP A 467 -25.79 18.12 21.82
CA ASP A 467 -26.07 19.56 21.78
C ASP A 467 -26.47 20.01 20.37
N ARG A 468 -25.77 19.54 19.34
CA ARG A 468 -26.13 19.78 17.93
C ARG A 468 -27.53 19.26 17.64
N ASP A 469 -27.86 18.05 18.06
CA ASP A 469 -29.17 17.44 17.80
C ASP A 469 -30.29 18.19 18.56
N ALA A 470 -30.02 18.69 19.78
CA ALA A 470 -30.93 19.55 20.52
C ALA A 470 -31.14 20.91 19.84
N ILE A 471 -30.08 21.54 19.34
CA ILE A 471 -30.15 22.80 18.57
C ILE A 471 -30.94 22.58 17.27
N HIS A 472 -30.70 21.47 16.58
CA HIS A 472 -31.41 21.13 15.35
C HIS A 472 -32.90 20.88 15.60
N ALA A 473 -33.25 20.15 16.67
CA ALA A 473 -34.64 19.97 17.09
C ALA A 473 -35.31 21.30 17.46
N HIS A 474 -34.60 22.21 18.14
CA HIS A 474 -35.10 23.54 18.46
C HIS A 474 -35.30 24.40 17.21
N SER A 475 -34.38 24.33 16.24
CA SER A 475 -34.50 25.01 14.94
C SER A 475 -35.73 24.53 14.17
N LEU A 476 -35.98 23.22 14.13
CA LEU A 476 -37.18 22.66 13.50
C LEU A 476 -38.47 23.11 14.20
N SER A 477 -38.45 23.19 15.54
CA SER A 477 -39.59 23.71 16.31
C SER A 477 -39.84 25.19 16.03
N LEU A 478 -38.78 26.02 15.95
CA LEU A 478 -38.90 27.43 15.60
C LEU A 478 -39.40 27.63 14.17
N GLN A 479 -38.97 26.77 13.24
CA GLN A 479 -39.42 26.81 11.86
C GLN A 479 -40.91 26.48 11.74
N ALA A 480 -41.39 25.44 12.44
CA ALA A 480 -42.82 25.12 12.51
C ALA A 480 -43.64 26.27 13.15
N MET A 481 -43.08 26.91 14.18
CA MET A 481 -43.73 28.04 14.84
C MET A 481 -43.78 29.29 13.95
N LEU A 482 -42.75 29.52 13.13
CA LEU A 482 -42.73 30.55 12.08
C LEU A 482 -43.79 30.28 11.01
N GLU A 483 -43.89 29.05 10.50
CA GLU A 483 -44.91 28.66 9.53
C GLU A 483 -46.33 28.87 10.09
N GLN A 484 -46.55 28.55 11.37
CA GLN A 484 -47.83 28.81 12.03
C GLN A 484 -48.12 30.32 12.15
N LEU A 485 -47.14 31.12 12.57
CA LEU A 485 -47.27 32.59 12.65
C LEU A 485 -47.52 33.22 11.28
N GLU A 486 -46.87 32.73 10.22
CA GLU A 486 -47.10 33.18 8.85
C GLU A 486 -48.54 32.87 8.39
N ALA A 487 -49.06 31.68 8.75
CA ALA A 487 -50.44 31.31 8.48
C ALA A 487 -51.44 32.18 9.27
N GLU A 488 -51.17 32.48 10.55
CA GLU A 488 -52.00 33.38 11.36
C GLU A 488 -51.98 34.81 10.82
N VAL A 489 -50.82 35.33 10.42
CA VAL A 489 -50.70 36.65 9.78
C VAL A 489 -51.45 36.69 8.45
N ALA A 490 -51.41 35.61 7.65
CA ALA A 490 -52.18 35.51 6.42
C ALA A 490 -53.69 35.51 6.68
N ALA A 491 -54.15 34.80 7.72
CA ALA A 491 -55.55 34.81 8.14
C ALA A 491 -56.01 36.20 8.60
N ILE A 492 -55.23 36.86 9.46
CA ILE A 492 -55.53 38.22 9.95
C ILE A 492 -55.53 39.23 8.79
N ARG A 493 -54.61 39.10 7.82
CA ARG A 493 -54.61 39.95 6.61
C ARG A 493 -55.87 39.75 5.77
N SER A 494 -56.35 38.51 5.66
CA SER A 494 -57.61 38.19 4.98
C SER A 494 -58.81 38.79 5.71
N GLU A 495 -58.89 38.65 7.03
CA GLU A 495 -59.94 39.25 7.86
C GLU A 495 -59.92 40.78 7.77
N LEU A 496 -58.74 41.40 7.80
CA LEU A 496 -58.59 42.84 7.64
C LEU A 496 -59.06 43.31 6.26
N ALA A 497 -58.78 42.55 5.19
CA ALA A 497 -59.26 42.86 3.85
C ALA A 497 -60.79 42.78 3.76
N HIS A 498 -61.42 41.79 4.42
CA HIS A 498 -62.88 41.71 4.52
C HIS A 498 -63.44 42.89 5.32
N ALA A 499 -62.87 43.22 6.47
CA ALA A 499 -63.31 44.33 7.31
C ALA A 499 -63.18 45.69 6.60
N ILE A 500 -62.13 45.90 5.79
CA ILE A 500 -61.99 47.09 4.95
C ILE A 500 -63.10 47.15 3.90
N THR A 501 -63.41 46.02 3.27
CA THR A 501 -64.48 45.92 2.25
C THR A 501 -65.85 46.23 2.88
N ASP A 502 -66.14 45.65 4.04
CA ASP A 502 -67.39 45.90 4.77
C ASP A 502 -67.50 47.35 5.25
N ARG A 503 -66.40 47.93 5.74
CA ARG A 503 -66.36 49.35 6.13
C ARG A 503 -66.60 50.26 4.93
N ASP A 504 -65.99 49.98 3.79
CA ASP A 504 -66.14 50.80 2.59
C ASP A 504 -67.57 50.67 2.02
N ALA A 505 -68.19 49.48 2.11
CA ALA A 505 -69.60 49.27 1.79
C ALA A 505 -70.54 50.03 2.75
N ALA A 506 -70.28 49.98 4.06
CA ALA A 506 -71.04 50.74 5.06
C ALA A 506 -70.89 52.26 4.87
N ARG A 507 -69.70 52.71 4.47
CA ARG A 507 -69.44 54.12 4.14
C ARG A 507 -70.20 54.56 2.89
N ALA A 508 -70.28 53.71 1.87
CA ALA A 508 -71.10 53.97 0.69
C ALA A 508 -72.60 54.05 1.05
N GLN A 509 -73.09 53.12 1.88
CA GLN A 509 -74.47 53.16 2.39
C GLN A 509 -74.75 54.42 3.21
N ALA A 510 -73.84 54.84 4.08
CA ALA A 510 -73.98 56.09 4.85
C ALA A 510 -74.05 57.30 3.92
N HIS A 511 -73.24 57.34 2.87
CA HIS A 511 -73.26 58.40 1.87
C HIS A 511 -74.57 58.42 1.05
N ASP A 512 -75.15 57.25 0.78
CA ASP A 512 -76.47 57.13 0.16
C ASP A 512 -77.61 57.58 1.08
N VAL A 513 -77.53 57.25 2.39
CA VAL A 513 -78.48 57.73 3.39
C VAL A 513 -78.40 59.25 3.54
N GLU A 514 -77.19 59.81 3.57
CA GLU A 514 -76.97 61.26 3.65
C GLU A 514 -77.56 61.97 2.42
N ARG A 515 -77.33 61.43 1.21
CA ARG A 515 -77.95 61.89 -0.04
C ARG A 515 -79.47 61.85 0.02
N LEU A 516 -80.06 60.75 0.48
CA LEU A 516 -81.51 60.60 0.63
C LEU A 516 -82.09 61.58 1.68
N PHE A 517 -81.34 61.83 2.76
CA PHE A 517 -81.74 62.79 3.80
C PHE A 517 -81.74 64.21 3.25
N GLU A 518 -80.75 64.57 2.42
CA GLU A 518 -80.66 65.86 1.75
C GLU A 518 -81.76 66.07 0.69
N GLU A 519 -82.10 65.02 -0.08
CA GLU A 519 -83.26 65.02 -0.98
C GLU A 519 -84.58 65.21 -0.21
N THR A 520 -84.76 64.50 0.90
CA THR A 520 -85.97 64.60 1.74
C THR A 520 -86.09 65.97 2.40
N ARG A 521 -84.98 66.53 2.88
CA ARG A 521 -84.92 67.90 3.42
C ARG A 521 -85.34 68.92 2.36
N ARG A 522 -84.84 68.78 1.13
CA ARG A 522 -85.19 69.67 0.02
C ARG A 522 -86.68 69.60 -0.33
N GLN A 523 -87.24 68.39 -0.38
CA GLN A 523 -88.68 68.19 -0.58
C GLN A 523 -89.53 68.81 0.54
N ASN A 524 -89.09 68.71 1.80
CA ASN A 524 -89.77 69.35 2.93
C ASN A 524 -89.67 70.88 2.90
N GLU A 525 -88.51 71.44 2.53
CA GLU A 525 -88.35 72.90 2.36
C GLU A 525 -89.26 73.44 1.23
N ASP A 526 -89.44 72.68 0.15
CA ASP A 526 -90.36 73.03 -0.94
C ASP A 526 -91.84 72.90 -0.51
N ALA A 527 -92.19 71.88 0.28
CA ALA A 527 -93.54 71.70 0.82
C ALA A 527 -93.94 72.79 1.83
N ILE A 528 -93.00 73.22 2.70
CA ILE A 528 -93.22 74.31 3.66
C ILE A 528 -93.44 75.64 2.93
N LYS A 529 -92.70 75.91 1.84
CA LYS A 529 -92.92 77.10 1.01
C LYS A 529 -94.28 77.08 0.32
N ALA A 530 -94.72 75.92 -0.18
CA ALA A 530 -96.04 75.78 -0.80
C ALA A 530 -97.18 76.05 0.19
N ALA A 531 -97.10 75.51 1.41
CA ALA A 531 -98.10 75.74 2.45
C ALA A 531 -98.14 77.20 2.94
N ALA A 532 -96.98 77.88 2.99
CA ALA A 532 -96.90 79.30 3.36
C ALA A 532 -97.59 80.21 2.32
N TYR A 533 -97.39 79.96 1.02
CA TYR A 533 -98.05 80.72 -0.04
C TYR A 533 -99.57 80.49 -0.08
N GLU A 534 -100.05 79.30 0.28
CA GLU A 534 -101.47 78.98 0.29
C GLU A 534 -102.22 79.65 1.47
N ALA A 535 -101.55 79.75 2.63
CA ALA A 535 -102.07 80.51 3.78
C ALA A 535 -102.16 82.02 3.50
N GLU A 536 -101.14 82.60 2.86
CA GLU A 536 -101.09 84.03 2.51
C GLU A 536 -102.18 84.40 1.47
N LEU A 537 -102.45 83.50 0.52
CA LEU A 537 -103.53 83.65 -0.47
C LEU A 537 -104.94 83.58 0.16
N SER A 538 -105.11 82.80 1.24
CA SER A 538 -106.38 82.70 1.96
C SER A 538 -106.69 83.98 2.73
N GLU A 539 -105.72 84.54 3.45
CA GLU A 539 -105.88 85.82 4.17
C GLU A 539 -106.18 86.99 3.22
N LEU A 540 -105.50 87.05 2.07
CA LEU A 540 -105.75 88.10 1.07
C LEU A 540 -107.16 88.01 0.46
N ARG A 541 -107.72 86.81 0.30
CA ARG A 541 -109.11 86.63 -0.17
C ARG A 541 -110.13 87.05 0.88
N ALA A 542 -109.92 86.69 2.15
CA ALA A 542 -110.78 87.09 3.26
C ALA A 542 -110.77 88.62 3.47
N ALA A 543 -109.61 89.26 3.35
CA ALA A 543 -109.48 90.71 3.45
C ALA A 543 -110.19 91.46 2.30
N LEU A 544 -110.22 90.87 1.10
CA LEU A 544 -110.89 91.46 -0.05
C LEU A 544 -112.42 91.39 0.08
N GLU A 545 -112.97 90.28 0.56
CA GLU A 545 -114.42 90.15 0.85
C GLU A 545 -114.86 91.10 1.96
N ALA A 546 -114.08 91.24 3.03
CA ALA A 546 -114.38 92.18 4.11
C ALA A 546 -114.42 93.63 3.63
N LYS A 547 -113.49 94.03 2.74
CA LYS A 547 -113.53 95.37 2.12
C LYS A 547 -114.70 95.57 1.17
N SER A 548 -115.10 94.54 0.41
CA SER A 548 -116.28 94.61 -0.45
C SER A 548 -117.56 94.87 0.34
N LEU A 549 -117.73 94.21 1.49
CA LEU A 549 -118.87 94.41 2.39
C LEU A 549 -118.86 95.80 3.05
N GLN A 550 -117.68 96.29 3.42
CA GLN A 550 -117.52 97.64 4.00
C GLN A 550 -117.82 98.75 2.98
N GLU A 551 -117.53 98.53 1.70
CA GLU A 551 -117.85 99.47 0.64
C GLU A 551 -119.36 99.52 0.34
N GLU A 552 -120.09 98.41 0.43
CA GLU A 552 -121.56 98.43 0.34
C GLU A 552 -122.19 99.17 1.52
N ALA A 553 -121.74 98.90 2.75
CA ALA A 553 -122.25 99.59 3.94
C ALA A 553 -122.05 101.12 3.88
N LEU A 554 -120.88 101.58 3.41
CA LEU A 554 -120.59 103.01 3.22
C LEU A 554 -121.41 103.65 2.09
N LYS A 555 -121.78 102.90 1.04
CA LYS A 555 -122.70 103.39 -0.01
C LYS A 555 -124.13 103.57 0.51
N GLU A 556 -124.54 102.78 1.49
CA GLU A 556 -125.83 102.90 2.16
C GLU A 556 -125.86 104.08 3.14
N GLU A 557 -124.79 104.28 3.92
CA GLU A 557 -124.61 105.43 4.83
C GLU A 557 -124.52 106.77 4.08
N ALA A 558 -123.82 106.80 2.93
CA ALA A 558 -123.78 107.96 2.04
C ALA A 558 -125.13 108.23 1.33
N ARG A 559 -126.06 107.26 1.30
CA ARG A 559 -127.45 107.46 0.86
C ARG A 559 -128.30 108.08 1.96
N GLY A 560 -128.02 107.76 3.23
CA GLY A 560 -128.64 108.38 4.42
C GLY A 560 -128.24 109.85 4.60
N LEU A 561 -126.95 110.16 4.50
CA LEU A 561 -126.44 111.55 4.57
C LEU A 561 -126.90 112.44 3.40
N ARG A 562 -127.25 111.82 2.26
CA ARG A 562 -127.88 112.49 1.10
C ARG A 562 -129.29 113.00 1.41
N ASN A 563 -129.93 112.53 2.48
CA ASN A 563 -131.23 113.03 2.94
C ASN A 563 -131.06 114.02 4.11
N GLU A 564 -130.05 113.85 4.99
CA GLU A 564 -129.83 114.75 6.13
C GLU A 564 -129.21 116.11 5.78
N ILE A 565 -128.34 116.20 4.75
CA ILE A 565 -127.82 117.50 4.26
C ILE A 565 -128.88 118.29 3.48
N HIS A 566 -129.93 117.61 2.98
CA HIS A 566 -131.10 118.26 2.40
C HIS A 566 -131.97 118.96 3.49
N ASP A 567 -131.92 118.49 4.74
CA ASP A 567 -132.79 118.94 5.84
C ASP A 567 -132.07 119.81 6.90
N LEU A 568 -130.74 119.77 6.99
CA LEU A 568 -129.99 120.50 8.02
C LEU A 568 -129.35 121.80 7.53
N SER A 569 -130.20 122.83 7.44
CA SER A 569 -129.83 124.17 7.89
C SER A 569 -129.06 125.03 6.85
N ASN A 570 -129.67 125.77 5.91
CA ASN A 570 -131.04 126.32 5.90
C ASN A 570 -131.51 126.76 7.30
N GLY A 571 -130.71 127.58 7.98
CA GLY A 571 -131.08 128.13 9.29
C GLY A 571 -129.90 128.72 10.05
N ALA A 572 -129.68 130.03 9.84
CA ALA A 572 -129.05 131.03 10.71
C ALA A 572 -128.18 131.94 9.82
N ASP A 573 -128.76 132.95 9.18
CA ASP A 573 -129.18 134.25 9.77
C ASP A 573 -127.99 135.12 10.21
#